data_AF-A0A3P3ZPH7-F1
#
_entry.id   AF-A0A3P3ZPH7-F1
#
_cell.length_a   1.000
_cell.length_b   1.000
_cell.length_c   1.000
_cell.angle_alpha   90.00
_cell.angle_beta   90.00
_cell.angle_gamma   90.00
#
_symmetry.space_group_name_H-M   'P 1'
#
loop_
_entity.id
_entity.type
_entity.pdbx_description
1 polymer ?
#
loop_
_entity_poly.entity_id
_entity_poly.type
_entity_poly.pdbx_seq_one_letter_code
_entity_poly.pdbx_strand_id
1 'polypeptide(L)'
;MFREQAPGGKSKHHLLEYAIFHDEPILAEWLVREAKFDAAKSFLKQKCSTLVQKSYANYFSHHFKDVLRQCDLYGIEHRLAMNQTPLMAAAAAGNVALVEALLDRGADRENTDQYGYNALHHAMRVAFNDQKYARGSFSALYELLAPPHLDVNTGGRLVRIDRHMSEYFLFQTLWVLFKSRFAYLERGPYAAFETLAVLKAWEHLPANVVYPERNKRAHISALLSRNELNRVYAYNRALFKRIKQGWYQFNPQMLVRGSSGKKDWQPVFAVLNLPLINEFSSFQLFDYLAQWDPVGEYCEQANMSPPTIPVAAEREIEQRRKT
;
A
#
# COMPACT_ATOMS: atom_id res chain seq x y z
N MET A 1 -19.83 -14.86 2.94
CA MET A 1 -20.09 -13.70 2.03
C MET A 1 -20.14 -14.08 0.56
N PHE A 2 -19.03 -14.14 -0.19
CA PHE A 2 -19.08 -14.51 -1.63
C PHE A 2 -19.35 -16.01 -1.86
N ARG A 3 -19.02 -16.88 -0.90
CA ARG A 3 -19.38 -18.31 -0.92
C ARG A 3 -20.83 -18.59 -0.52
N GLU A 4 -21.46 -17.73 0.28
CA GLU A 4 -22.83 -17.89 0.77
C GLU A 4 -23.79 -17.06 -0.11
N GLN A 5 -24.90 -17.62 -0.58
CA GLN A 5 -25.79 -16.96 -1.55
C GLN A 5 -26.58 -15.75 -1.00
N ALA A 6 -26.64 -15.57 0.32
CA ALA A 6 -27.43 -14.51 0.94
C ALA A 6 -26.73 -13.90 2.18
N PRO A 7 -25.63 -13.16 2.00
CA PRO A 7 -25.05 -12.47 3.12
C PRO A 7 -25.97 -11.32 3.57
N GLY A 8 -26.15 -11.18 4.88
CA GLY A 8 -26.94 -10.10 5.47
C GLY A 8 -26.45 -8.71 5.02
N GLY A 9 -27.37 -7.76 4.84
CA GLY A 9 -27.06 -6.42 4.32
C GLY A 9 -25.93 -5.70 5.07
N LYS A 10 -25.82 -5.92 6.39
CA LYS A 10 -24.73 -5.37 7.22
C LYS A 10 -23.33 -5.75 6.72
N SER A 11 -23.13 -6.99 6.33
CA SER A 11 -21.83 -7.47 5.88
C SER A 11 -21.48 -6.93 4.48
N LYS A 12 -22.47 -6.70 3.61
CA LYS A 12 -22.27 -6.03 2.31
C LYS A 12 -21.86 -4.57 2.49
N HIS A 13 -22.48 -3.86 3.43
CA HIS A 13 -22.08 -2.51 3.80
C HIS A 13 -20.66 -2.47 4.35
N HIS A 14 -20.29 -3.40 5.24
CA HIS A 14 -18.93 -3.47 5.77
C HIS A 14 -17.88 -3.72 4.68
N LEU A 15 -18.15 -4.60 3.71
CA LEU A 15 -17.26 -4.80 2.56
C LEU A 15 -17.16 -3.55 1.67
N LEU A 16 -18.25 -2.79 1.50
CA LEU A 16 -18.20 -1.53 0.78
C LEU A 16 -17.38 -0.48 1.55
N GLU A 17 -17.52 -0.39 2.88
CA GLU A 17 -16.69 0.47 3.74
C GLU A 17 -15.21 0.09 3.63
N TYR A 18 -14.89 -1.20 3.67
CA TYR A 18 -13.54 -1.71 3.45
C TYR A 18 -13.01 -1.31 2.07
N ALA A 19 -13.81 -1.50 1.02
CA ALA A 19 -13.44 -1.12 -0.35
C ALA A 19 -13.15 0.37 -0.45
N ILE A 20 -14.00 1.23 0.13
CA ILE A 20 -13.83 2.68 0.11
C ILE A 20 -12.58 3.08 0.90
N PHE A 21 -12.38 2.51 2.08
CA PHE A 21 -11.28 2.86 2.97
C PHE A 21 -9.92 2.50 2.37
N HIS A 22 -9.79 1.27 1.88
CA HIS A 22 -8.54 0.78 1.34
C HIS A 22 -8.36 1.16 -0.13
N ASP A 23 -9.37 1.66 -0.82
CA ASP A 23 -9.35 1.92 -2.27
C ASP A 23 -9.27 0.64 -3.09
N GLU A 24 -10.30 -0.22 -2.96
CA GLU A 24 -10.47 -1.49 -3.68
C GLU A 24 -11.62 -1.38 -4.72
N PRO A 25 -11.38 -0.81 -5.90
CA PRO A 25 -12.40 -0.69 -6.95
C PRO A 25 -12.92 -2.06 -7.42
N ILE A 26 -12.06 -3.08 -7.43
CA ILE A 26 -12.40 -4.43 -7.85
C ILE A 26 -13.36 -5.10 -6.87
N LEU A 27 -13.16 -4.91 -5.57
CA LEU A 27 -14.11 -5.40 -4.57
C LEU A 27 -15.48 -4.71 -4.73
N ALA A 28 -15.51 -3.41 -5.02
CA ALA A 28 -16.75 -2.70 -5.28
C ALA A 28 -17.47 -3.27 -6.52
N GLU A 29 -16.74 -3.59 -7.59
CA GLU A 29 -17.30 -4.23 -8.79
C GLU A 29 -17.87 -5.62 -8.49
N TRP A 30 -17.15 -6.44 -7.73
CA TRP A 30 -17.65 -7.75 -7.27
C TRP A 30 -18.92 -7.63 -6.42
N LEU A 31 -19.03 -6.60 -5.57
CA LEU A 31 -20.26 -6.35 -4.81
C LEU A 31 -21.45 -6.02 -5.71
N VAL A 32 -21.23 -5.34 -6.84
CA VAL A 32 -22.28 -5.06 -7.82
C VAL A 32 -22.65 -6.33 -8.59
N ARG A 33 -21.67 -7.03 -9.17
CA ARG A 33 -21.89 -8.17 -10.07
C ARG A 33 -22.40 -9.41 -9.34
N GLU A 34 -21.69 -9.84 -8.30
CA GLU A 34 -21.97 -11.10 -7.59
C GLU A 34 -22.93 -10.91 -6.42
N ALA A 35 -22.72 -9.86 -5.61
CA ALA A 35 -23.54 -9.63 -4.42
C ALA A 35 -24.83 -8.82 -4.68
N LYS A 36 -25.04 -8.37 -5.93
CA LYS A 36 -26.19 -7.55 -6.37
C LYS A 36 -26.44 -6.34 -5.46
N PHE A 37 -25.38 -5.64 -5.08
CA PHE A 37 -25.43 -4.53 -4.14
C PHE A 37 -25.25 -3.19 -4.86
N ASP A 38 -26.36 -2.59 -5.31
CA ASP A 38 -26.35 -1.38 -6.15
C ASP A 38 -25.68 -0.16 -5.50
N ALA A 39 -25.64 -0.09 -4.16
CA ALA A 39 -24.97 1.01 -3.46
C ALA A 39 -23.48 1.11 -3.83
N ALA A 40 -22.83 -0.02 -4.16
CA ALA A 40 -21.44 -0.07 -4.58
C ALA A 40 -21.18 0.59 -5.95
N LYS A 41 -22.20 0.78 -6.81
CA LYS A 41 -22.06 1.52 -8.09
C LYS A 41 -21.59 2.96 -7.88
N SER A 42 -21.91 3.54 -6.73
CA SER A 42 -21.51 4.90 -6.38
C SER A 42 -20.15 4.98 -5.67
N PHE A 43 -19.34 3.91 -5.71
CA PHE A 43 -18.03 3.80 -5.08
C PHE A 43 -17.13 5.03 -5.31
N LEU A 44 -16.94 5.46 -6.56
CA LEU A 44 -16.06 6.60 -6.87
C LEU A 44 -16.57 7.91 -6.23
N LYS A 45 -17.90 8.11 -6.19
CA LYS A 45 -18.50 9.28 -5.54
C LYS A 45 -18.35 9.21 -4.01
N GLN A 46 -18.61 8.04 -3.42
CA GLN A 46 -18.51 7.83 -1.97
C GLN A 46 -17.07 7.88 -1.45
N LYS A 47 -16.10 7.46 -2.27
CA LYS A 47 -14.67 7.64 -2.01
C LYS A 47 -14.32 9.12 -1.84
N CYS A 48 -14.86 9.98 -2.69
CA CYS A 48 -14.67 11.43 -2.60
C CYS A 48 -15.52 12.09 -1.49
N SER A 49 -16.60 11.44 -1.02
CA SER A 49 -17.51 11.93 0.04
C SER A 49 -17.49 11.02 1.28
N THR A 50 -16.32 10.79 1.84
CA THR A 50 -16.03 10.60 3.28
C THR A 50 -17.08 9.91 4.19
N LEU A 51 -17.50 8.69 3.84
CA LEU A 51 -18.16 7.77 4.79
C LEU A 51 -17.20 7.26 5.89
N VAL A 52 -15.91 7.18 5.58
CA VAL A 52 -14.82 6.83 6.52
C VAL A 52 -14.62 7.87 7.63
N GLN A 53 -15.02 9.14 7.42
CA GLN A 53 -14.74 10.20 8.38
C GLN A 53 -15.53 10.10 9.68
N LYS A 54 -16.67 9.40 9.75
CA LYS A 54 -17.48 9.37 10.99
C LYS A 54 -16.80 8.60 12.11
N SER A 55 -16.30 7.38 11.84
CA SER A 55 -15.60 6.56 12.83
C SER A 55 -14.21 7.09 13.16
N TYR A 56 -13.60 7.83 12.23
CA TYR A 56 -12.27 8.42 12.38
C TYR A 56 -12.29 9.91 12.74
N ALA A 57 -13.47 10.51 12.96
CA ALA A 57 -13.63 11.95 13.20
C ALA A 57 -12.75 12.44 14.35
N ASN A 58 -12.63 11.62 15.40
CA ASN A 58 -11.83 11.92 16.59
C ASN A 58 -10.33 12.07 16.29
N TYR A 59 -9.82 11.41 15.23
CA TYR A 59 -8.43 11.52 14.80
C TYR A 59 -8.15 12.83 14.04
N PHE A 60 -9.15 13.41 13.38
CA PHE A 60 -9.05 14.72 12.73
C PHE A 60 -9.24 15.89 13.70
N SER A 61 -9.75 15.63 14.91
CA SER A 61 -9.99 16.64 15.93
C SER A 61 -8.70 17.08 16.62
N HIS A 62 -8.60 18.37 16.95
CA HIS A 62 -7.56 18.89 17.85
C HIS A 62 -7.72 18.38 19.30
N HIS A 63 -8.92 17.94 19.69
CA HIS A 63 -9.20 17.39 21.01
C HIS A 63 -9.18 15.86 20.98
N PHE A 64 -7.99 15.28 21.04
CA PHE A 64 -7.78 13.84 20.91
C PHE A 64 -7.66 13.09 22.26
N LYS A 65 -8.14 13.68 23.36
CA LYS A 65 -8.11 13.05 24.69
C LYS A 65 -8.85 11.70 24.71
N ASP A 66 -9.95 11.60 23.97
CA ASP A 66 -10.70 10.36 23.86
C ASP A 66 -9.92 9.26 23.14
N VAL A 67 -9.12 9.62 22.13
CA VAL A 67 -8.22 8.68 21.43
C VAL A 67 -7.16 8.16 22.40
N LEU A 68 -6.53 9.05 23.18
CA LEU A 68 -5.55 8.64 24.18
C LEU A 68 -6.18 7.75 25.26
N ARG A 69 -7.39 8.09 25.74
CA ARG A 69 -8.13 7.24 26.68
C ARG A 69 -8.41 5.86 26.11
N GLN A 70 -8.76 5.76 24.83
CA GLN A 70 -8.93 4.46 24.15
C GLN A 70 -7.61 3.68 24.08
N CYS A 71 -6.48 4.35 23.85
CA CYS A 71 -5.16 3.73 23.90
C CYS A 71 -4.83 3.20 25.30
N ASP A 72 -5.19 3.94 26.35
CA ASP A 72 -4.98 3.49 27.74
C ASP A 72 -5.84 2.26 28.08
N LEU A 73 -7.04 2.15 27.51
CA LEU A 73 -7.98 1.05 27.76
C LEU A 73 -7.67 -0.21 26.95
N TYR A 74 -7.33 -0.08 25.67
CA TYR A 74 -7.17 -1.20 24.74
C TYR A 74 -5.71 -1.49 24.37
N GLY A 75 -4.77 -0.68 24.83
CA GLY A 75 -3.36 -0.71 24.48
C GLY A 75 -3.01 0.28 23.35
N ILE A 76 -1.77 0.78 23.36
CA ILE A 76 -1.28 1.77 22.40
C ILE A 76 -1.29 1.25 20.94
N GLU A 77 -1.16 -0.07 20.77
CA GLU A 77 -1.15 -0.76 19.48
C GLU A 77 -2.49 -1.42 19.10
N HIS A 78 -3.60 -1.05 19.76
CA HIS A 78 -4.90 -1.65 19.47
C HIS A 78 -5.31 -1.46 18.00
N ARG A 79 -6.05 -2.42 17.44
CA ARG A 79 -6.47 -2.36 16.05
C ARG A 79 -7.85 -1.72 15.91
N LEU A 80 -7.93 -0.72 15.03
CA LEU A 80 -9.19 -0.10 14.60
C LEU A 80 -9.91 -1.01 13.59
N ALA A 81 -11.14 -0.65 13.23
CA ALA A 81 -12.00 -1.45 12.35
C ALA A 81 -11.38 -1.79 10.98
N MET A 82 -10.42 -0.98 10.50
CA MET A 82 -9.70 -1.18 9.23
C MET A 82 -8.26 -1.65 9.45
N ASN A 83 -8.00 -2.31 10.60
CA ASN A 83 -6.70 -2.87 11.00
C ASN A 83 -5.54 -1.86 11.09
N GLN A 84 -5.87 -0.58 11.19
CA GLN A 84 -4.92 0.48 11.53
C GLN A 84 -4.64 0.50 13.02
N THR A 85 -3.42 0.87 13.40
CA THR A 85 -3.12 1.34 14.76
C THR A 85 -3.56 2.80 14.94
N PRO A 86 -3.68 3.30 16.18
CA PRO A 86 -4.00 4.70 16.42
C PRO A 86 -2.98 5.64 15.78
N LEU A 87 -1.70 5.26 15.76
CA LEU A 87 -0.63 6.02 15.12
C LEU A 87 -0.83 6.14 13.60
N MET A 88 -1.23 5.05 12.93
CA MET A 88 -1.55 5.07 11.50
C MET A 88 -2.75 5.96 11.18
N ALA A 89 -3.81 5.90 12.00
CA ALA A 89 -4.99 6.73 11.83
C ALA A 89 -4.68 8.22 12.06
N ALA A 90 -3.89 8.54 13.09
CA ALA A 90 -3.43 9.91 13.36
C ALA A 90 -2.57 10.47 12.22
N ALA A 91 -1.65 9.64 11.69
CA ALA A 91 -0.83 10.00 10.54
C ALA A 91 -1.70 10.28 9.31
N ALA A 92 -2.64 9.39 8.97
CA ALA A 92 -3.58 9.60 7.87
C ALA A 92 -4.43 10.88 8.05
N ALA A 93 -4.82 11.20 9.29
CA ALA A 93 -5.61 12.39 9.61
C ALA A 93 -4.80 13.70 9.53
N GLY A 94 -3.46 13.63 9.49
CA GLY A 94 -2.61 14.82 9.45
C GLY A 94 -2.42 15.47 10.82
N ASN A 95 -2.79 14.77 11.89
CA ASN A 95 -2.83 15.30 13.24
C ASN A 95 -1.45 15.16 13.92
N VAL A 96 -0.57 16.11 13.64
CA VAL A 96 0.83 16.12 14.12
C VAL A 96 0.90 16.01 15.65
N ALA A 97 0.08 16.77 16.37
CA ALA A 97 0.06 16.78 17.84
C ALA A 97 -0.37 15.43 18.43
N LEU A 98 -1.33 14.74 17.81
CA LEU A 98 -1.71 13.39 18.23
C LEU A 98 -0.60 12.38 17.91
N VAL A 99 0.07 12.50 16.76
CA VAL A 99 1.20 11.63 16.41
C VAL A 99 2.33 11.78 17.42
N GLU A 100 2.72 13.01 17.78
CA GLU A 100 3.70 13.28 18.84
C GLU A 100 3.27 12.63 20.16
N ALA A 101 2.03 12.87 20.60
CA ALA A 101 1.52 12.34 21.87
C ALA A 101 1.45 10.79 21.92
N LEU A 102 1.25 10.13 20.78
CA LEU A 102 1.27 8.67 20.67
C LEU A 102 2.71 8.13 20.65
N LEU A 103 3.62 8.79 19.94
CA LEU A 103 5.04 8.42 19.92
C LEU A 103 5.69 8.58 21.29
N ASP A 104 5.36 9.66 22.02
CA ASP A 104 5.81 9.88 23.41
C ASP A 104 5.31 8.79 24.37
N ARG A 105 4.19 8.14 24.02
CA ARG A 105 3.62 6.99 24.75
C ARG A 105 4.19 5.63 24.30
N GLY A 106 5.17 5.63 23.39
CA GLY A 106 5.84 4.43 22.91
C GLY A 106 5.09 3.69 21.79
N ALA A 107 4.24 4.38 21.03
CA ALA A 107 3.65 3.78 19.83
C ALA A 107 4.73 3.34 18.83
N ASP A 108 4.61 2.13 18.28
CA ASP A 108 5.58 1.57 17.36
C ASP A 108 5.37 2.10 15.93
N ARG A 109 6.37 2.82 15.43
CA ARG A 109 6.39 3.37 14.07
C ARG A 109 6.50 2.30 12.98
N GLU A 110 7.01 1.12 13.32
CA GLU A 110 7.24 0.01 12.38
C GLU A 110 6.07 -0.97 12.31
N ASN A 111 5.03 -0.77 13.14
CA ASN A 111 3.82 -1.57 13.06
C ASN A 111 3.13 -1.34 11.70
N THR A 112 2.61 -2.40 11.08
CA THR A 112 1.96 -2.35 9.76
C THR A 112 0.51 -2.82 9.80
N ASP A 113 -0.29 -2.32 8.87
CA ASP A 113 -1.61 -2.87 8.54
C ASP A 113 -1.48 -4.16 7.68
N GLN A 114 -2.60 -4.68 7.18
CA GLN A 114 -2.64 -5.91 6.38
C GLN A 114 -2.01 -5.77 4.99
N TYR A 115 -1.72 -4.55 4.53
CA TYR A 115 -1.04 -4.27 3.26
C TYR A 115 0.44 -3.91 3.46
N GLY A 116 0.97 -4.07 4.68
CA GLY A 116 2.33 -3.68 5.01
C GLY A 116 2.52 -2.16 5.13
N TYR A 117 1.44 -1.39 5.33
CA TYR A 117 1.55 0.06 5.54
C TYR A 117 1.73 0.39 7.01
N ASN A 118 2.80 1.12 7.31
CA ASN A 118 3.01 1.74 8.61
C ASN A 118 2.46 3.16 8.63
N ALA A 119 2.64 3.86 9.74
CA ALA A 119 2.15 5.24 9.89
C ALA A 119 2.71 6.19 8.81
N LEU A 120 3.99 6.07 8.43
CA LEU A 120 4.56 6.85 7.34
C LEU A 120 3.88 6.54 6.00
N HIS A 121 3.65 5.25 5.68
CA HIS A 121 2.98 4.85 4.44
C HIS A 121 1.57 5.42 4.34
N HIS A 122 0.82 5.49 5.44
CA HIS A 122 -0.47 6.15 5.47
C HIS A 122 -0.37 7.66 5.21
N ALA A 123 0.58 8.37 5.83
CA ALA A 123 0.81 9.79 5.57
C ALA A 123 1.21 10.06 4.11
N MET A 124 2.11 9.25 3.55
CA MET A 124 2.52 9.33 2.14
C MET A 124 1.34 9.11 1.19
N ARG A 125 0.50 8.10 1.47
CA ARG A 125 -0.68 7.80 0.65
C ARG A 125 -1.65 8.97 0.59
N VAL A 126 -1.88 9.67 1.71
CA VAL A 126 -2.74 10.87 1.72
C VAL A 126 -2.06 12.01 0.97
N ALA A 127 -0.76 12.27 1.22
CA ALA A 127 0.00 13.32 0.55
C ALA A 127 0.02 13.16 -0.99
N PHE A 128 0.04 11.93 -1.51
CA PHE A 128 0.03 11.68 -2.95
C PHE A 128 -1.30 12.02 -3.63
N ASN A 129 -2.40 12.12 -2.86
CA ASN A 129 -3.75 12.34 -3.39
C ASN A 129 -4.37 13.67 -2.94
N ASP A 130 -3.82 14.33 -1.91
CA ASP A 130 -4.33 15.59 -1.36
C ASP A 130 -3.22 16.65 -1.29
N GLN A 131 -3.34 17.66 -2.16
CA GLN A 131 -2.40 18.79 -2.25
C GLN A 131 -2.31 19.61 -0.95
N LYS A 132 -3.43 19.81 -0.25
CA LYS A 132 -3.48 20.59 0.99
C LYS A 132 -2.73 19.84 2.09
N TYR A 133 -2.95 18.53 2.20
CA TYR A 133 -2.24 17.68 3.13
C TYR A 133 -0.72 17.66 2.84
N ALA A 134 -0.35 17.46 1.57
CA ALA A 134 1.04 17.39 1.13
C ALA A 134 1.84 18.66 1.48
N ARG A 135 1.24 19.83 1.28
CA ARG A 135 1.86 21.13 1.57
C ARG A 135 1.76 21.55 3.04
N GLY A 136 0.89 20.89 3.81
CA GLY A 136 0.63 21.20 5.21
C GLY A 136 1.39 20.26 6.15
N SER A 137 0.66 19.31 6.75
CA SER A 137 1.14 18.46 7.83
C SER A 137 2.18 17.42 7.40
N PHE A 138 2.23 17.05 6.12
CA PHE A 138 3.07 15.94 5.66
C PHE A 138 4.56 16.13 5.98
N SER A 139 5.10 17.35 5.88
CA SER A 139 6.50 17.60 6.21
C SER A 139 6.84 17.27 7.67
N ALA A 140 6.00 17.70 8.62
CA ALA A 140 6.22 17.45 10.03
C ALA A 140 6.07 15.95 10.34
N LEU A 141 5.06 15.31 9.75
CA LEU A 141 4.84 13.87 9.88
C LEU A 141 5.99 13.05 9.29
N TYR A 142 6.57 13.47 8.17
CA TYR A 142 7.71 12.81 7.58
C TYR A 142 8.93 12.84 8.51
N GLU A 143 9.18 13.96 9.21
CA GLU A 143 10.26 14.04 10.20
C GLU A 143 10.03 13.12 11.42
N LEU A 144 8.79 13.05 11.91
CA LEU A 144 8.46 12.25 13.09
C LEU A 144 8.47 10.74 12.80
N LEU A 145 7.94 10.34 11.65
CA LEU A 145 7.62 8.95 11.35
C LEU A 145 8.68 8.23 10.52
N ALA A 146 9.48 8.95 9.73
CA ALA A 146 10.43 8.28 8.84
C ALA A 146 11.56 7.60 9.62
N PRO A 147 11.77 6.28 9.44
CA PRO A 147 12.93 5.62 10.01
C PRO A 147 14.23 6.20 9.44
N PRO A 148 15.33 6.17 10.21
CA PRO A 148 16.62 6.70 9.76
C PRO A 148 17.21 5.89 8.60
N HIS A 149 16.86 4.61 8.49
CA HIS A 149 17.29 3.75 7.39
C HIS A 149 16.31 2.59 7.18
N LEU A 150 16.38 1.99 5.99
CA LEU A 150 15.74 0.71 5.68
C LEU A 150 16.82 -0.37 5.54
N ASP A 151 16.59 -1.53 6.14
CA ASP A 151 17.46 -2.68 5.97
C ASP A 151 16.76 -3.70 5.06
N VAL A 152 17.37 -4.02 3.93
CA VAL A 152 16.90 -5.04 2.98
C VAL A 152 18.00 -6.08 2.73
N ASN A 153 17.64 -7.31 2.42
CA ASN A 153 18.58 -8.34 2.01
C ASN A 153 18.33 -8.68 0.54
N THR A 154 19.32 -8.41 -0.32
CA THR A 154 19.23 -8.61 -1.77
C THR A 154 20.04 -9.84 -2.17
N GLY A 155 19.44 -11.03 -2.05
CA GLY A 155 20.08 -12.28 -2.48
C GLY A 155 21.31 -12.67 -1.64
N GLY A 156 21.25 -12.48 -0.31
CA GLY A 156 22.32 -12.88 0.62
C GLY A 156 23.21 -11.71 1.10
N ARG A 157 23.02 -10.50 0.55
CA ARG A 157 23.73 -9.30 0.99
C ARG A 157 22.80 -8.34 1.72
N LEU A 158 23.17 -7.98 2.95
CA LEU A 158 22.52 -6.90 3.68
C LEU A 158 22.82 -5.54 3.03
N VAL A 159 21.78 -4.80 2.69
CA VAL A 159 21.84 -3.46 2.12
C VAL A 159 21.07 -2.52 3.04
N ARG A 160 21.80 -1.55 3.60
CA ARG A 160 21.20 -0.43 4.34
C ARG A 160 20.96 0.75 3.40
N ILE A 161 19.74 1.28 3.40
CA ILE A 161 19.33 2.43 2.62
C ILE A 161 19.03 3.56 3.59
N ASP A 162 19.94 4.52 3.68
CA ASP A 162 19.83 5.66 4.58
C ASP A 162 18.76 6.67 4.11
N ARG A 163 18.05 7.31 5.04
CA ARG A 163 16.98 8.29 4.78
C ARG A 163 17.41 9.44 3.86
N HIS A 164 18.68 9.83 3.88
CA HIS A 164 19.20 10.90 3.03
C HIS A 164 19.45 10.46 1.58
N MET A 165 19.47 9.15 1.29
CA MET A 165 19.63 8.61 -0.07
C MET A 165 18.34 8.79 -0.88
N SER A 166 18.47 8.98 -2.20
CA SER A 166 17.30 9.07 -3.07
C SER A 166 16.55 7.73 -3.18
N GLU A 167 17.27 6.61 -3.04
CA GLU A 167 16.70 5.27 -2.99
C GLU A 167 15.68 5.12 -1.86
N TYR A 168 15.90 5.73 -0.69
CA TYR A 168 15.01 5.59 0.47
C TYR A 168 13.59 6.07 0.12
N PHE A 169 13.48 7.33 -0.30
CA PHE A 169 12.16 7.91 -0.58
C PHE A 169 11.49 7.28 -1.80
N LEU A 170 12.29 6.90 -2.82
CA LEU A 170 11.80 6.14 -3.96
C LEU A 170 11.23 4.79 -3.50
N PHE A 171 11.96 4.03 -2.68
CA PHE A 171 11.53 2.74 -2.18
C PHE A 171 10.21 2.82 -1.41
N GLN A 172 10.09 3.75 -0.45
CA GLN A 172 8.86 4.00 0.29
C GLN A 172 7.70 4.43 -0.63
N THR A 173 7.99 5.22 -1.66
CA THR A 173 6.98 5.61 -2.66
C THR A 173 6.46 4.40 -3.42
N LEU A 174 7.36 3.54 -3.91
CA LEU A 174 6.96 2.32 -4.62
C LEU A 174 6.18 1.37 -3.71
N TRP A 175 6.54 1.30 -2.43
CA TRP A 175 5.80 0.52 -1.43
C TRP A 175 4.33 0.96 -1.34
N VAL A 176 4.10 2.27 -1.18
CA VAL A 176 2.75 2.87 -1.14
C VAL A 176 1.99 2.70 -2.46
N LEU A 177 2.68 2.73 -3.60
CA LEU A 177 2.05 2.58 -4.91
C LEU A 177 1.81 1.12 -5.31
N PHE A 178 2.44 0.14 -4.65
CA PHE A 178 2.49 -1.27 -5.05
C PHE A 178 1.11 -1.84 -5.32
N LYS A 179 0.22 -1.82 -4.32
CA LYS A 179 -1.14 -2.36 -4.44
C LYS A 179 -1.89 -1.80 -5.63
N SER A 180 -1.79 -0.49 -5.84
CA SER A 180 -2.53 0.18 -6.91
C SER A 180 -2.14 -0.29 -8.32
N ARG A 181 -0.97 -0.92 -8.47
CA ARG A 181 -0.54 -1.51 -9.75
C ARG A 181 -1.36 -2.76 -10.13
N PHE A 182 -2.08 -3.34 -9.18
CA PHE A 182 -2.94 -4.51 -9.39
C PHE A 182 -4.42 -4.17 -9.39
N ALA A 183 -4.82 -3.08 -8.74
CA ALA A 183 -6.24 -2.73 -8.56
C ALA A 183 -6.82 -1.89 -9.71
N TYR A 184 -6.00 -1.16 -10.48
CA TYR A 184 -6.45 -0.26 -11.55
C TYR A 184 -5.80 -0.60 -12.89
N LEU A 185 -6.60 -0.93 -13.90
CA LEU A 185 -6.11 -1.16 -15.27
C LEU A 185 -5.40 0.06 -15.86
N GLU A 186 -5.87 1.26 -15.55
CA GLU A 186 -5.29 2.54 -16.00
C GLU A 186 -3.86 2.76 -15.50
N ARG A 187 -3.42 2.02 -14.48
CA ARG A 187 -2.10 2.15 -13.86
C ARG A 187 -1.01 1.31 -14.52
N GLY A 188 -1.35 0.63 -15.63
CA GLY A 188 -0.42 -0.01 -16.55
C GLY A 188 -0.57 -1.54 -16.62
N PRO A 189 -0.19 -2.18 -17.75
CA PRO A 189 -0.50 -3.58 -17.99
C PRO A 189 0.45 -4.55 -17.28
N TYR A 190 1.53 -4.08 -16.64
CA TYR A 190 2.64 -4.92 -16.17
C TYR A 190 2.68 -5.18 -14.67
N ALA A 191 1.66 -4.76 -13.91
CA ALA A 191 1.69 -4.83 -12.44
C ALA A 191 3.04 -4.30 -11.87
N ALA A 192 3.53 -3.19 -12.43
CA ALA A 192 4.87 -2.66 -12.24
C ALA A 192 4.85 -1.12 -12.25
N PHE A 193 6.00 -0.51 -11.95
CA PHE A 193 6.16 0.92 -11.78
C PHE A 193 6.84 1.56 -12.99
N GLU A 194 6.28 2.68 -13.42
CA GLU A 194 6.90 3.61 -14.36
C GLU A 194 7.32 4.90 -13.64
N THR A 195 8.33 5.59 -14.19
CA THR A 195 8.81 6.86 -13.65
C THR A 195 7.70 7.92 -13.54
N LEU A 196 6.73 7.92 -14.47
CA LEU A 196 5.63 8.88 -14.46
C LEU A 196 4.72 8.70 -13.24
N ALA A 197 4.50 7.47 -12.78
CA ALA A 197 3.69 7.21 -11.59
C ALA A 197 4.33 7.82 -10.32
N VAL A 198 5.67 7.76 -10.22
CA VAL A 198 6.43 8.38 -9.14
C VAL A 198 6.34 9.91 -9.21
N LEU A 199 6.52 10.49 -10.40
CA LEU A 199 6.42 11.95 -10.60
C LEU A 199 5.03 12.49 -10.24
N LYS A 200 3.95 11.79 -10.61
CA LYS A 200 2.59 12.15 -10.22
C LYS A 200 2.40 12.10 -8.70
N ALA A 201 2.90 11.06 -8.03
CA ALA A 201 2.86 10.97 -6.58
C ALA A 201 3.63 12.12 -5.89
N TRP A 202 4.70 12.61 -6.52
CA TRP A 202 5.56 13.66 -5.96
C TRP A 202 5.15 15.08 -6.37
N GLU A 203 4.09 15.26 -7.15
CA GLU A 203 3.72 16.53 -7.80
C GLU A 203 3.48 17.66 -6.79
N HIS A 204 2.92 17.33 -5.62
CA HIS A 204 2.54 18.32 -4.61
C HIS A 204 3.41 18.27 -3.35
N LEU A 205 4.43 17.42 -3.34
CA LEU A 205 5.29 17.26 -2.17
C LEU A 205 6.18 18.49 -1.98
N PRO A 206 6.46 18.88 -0.73
CA PRO A 206 7.28 20.03 -0.44
C PRO A 206 8.76 19.71 -0.68
N ALA A 207 9.53 20.74 -1.06
CA ALA A 207 10.93 20.62 -1.48
C ALA A 207 11.87 20.10 -0.37
N ASN A 208 11.48 20.24 0.90
CA ASN A 208 12.23 19.74 2.03
C ASN A 208 12.08 18.23 2.26
N VAL A 209 11.03 17.60 1.72
CA VAL A 209 10.88 16.14 1.71
C VAL A 209 11.52 15.54 0.45
N VAL A 210 11.23 16.13 -0.71
CA VAL A 210 11.82 15.72 -1.99
C VAL A 210 12.46 16.92 -2.66
N TYR A 211 13.79 16.95 -2.67
CA TYR A 211 14.55 17.98 -3.35
C TYR A 211 14.18 18.06 -4.85
N PRO A 212 14.03 19.26 -5.44
CA PRO A 212 13.66 19.44 -6.84
C PRO A 212 14.59 18.73 -7.83
N GLU A 213 15.88 18.57 -7.51
CA GLU A 213 16.84 17.84 -8.32
C GLU A 213 16.53 16.34 -8.39
N ARG A 214 15.96 15.80 -7.30
CA ARG A 214 15.55 14.41 -7.19
C ARG A 214 14.19 14.16 -7.85
N ASN A 215 13.34 15.19 -7.90
CA ASN A 215 12.02 15.15 -8.54
C ASN A 215 12.10 15.41 -10.06
N LYS A 216 12.97 14.67 -10.77
CA LYS A 216 13.15 14.76 -12.22
C LYS A 216 13.09 13.38 -12.84
N ARG A 217 12.44 13.27 -14.01
CA ARG A 217 12.33 12.00 -14.76
C ARG A 217 13.69 11.34 -15.00
N ALA A 218 14.70 12.14 -15.35
CA ALA A 218 16.07 11.67 -15.59
C ALA A 218 16.69 11.06 -14.33
N HIS A 219 16.54 11.71 -13.17
CA HIS A 219 17.05 11.24 -11.88
C HIS A 219 16.41 9.92 -11.46
N ILE A 220 15.07 9.84 -11.49
CA ILE A 220 14.33 8.63 -11.09
C ILE A 220 14.66 7.47 -12.03
N SER A 221 14.74 7.71 -13.34
CA SER A 221 15.09 6.66 -14.32
C SER A 221 16.54 6.16 -14.13
N ALA A 222 17.47 7.05 -13.76
CA ALA A 222 18.83 6.68 -13.39
C ALA A 222 18.87 5.87 -12.09
N LEU A 223 18.06 6.21 -11.08
CA LEU A 223 17.95 5.46 -9.82
C LEU A 223 17.42 4.04 -10.01
N LEU A 224 16.38 3.89 -10.82
CA LEU A 224 15.80 2.58 -11.12
C LEU A 224 16.80 1.72 -11.87
N SER A 225 17.40 2.27 -12.94
CA SER A 225 18.34 1.52 -13.77
C SER A 225 19.67 1.19 -13.11
N ARG A 226 20.16 2.00 -12.17
CA ARG A 226 21.42 1.73 -11.45
C ARG A 226 21.30 0.66 -10.37
N ASN A 227 20.07 0.42 -9.88
CA ASN A 227 19.78 -0.53 -8.82
C ASN A 227 19.08 -1.80 -9.35
N GLU A 228 19.29 -2.15 -10.63
CA GLU A 228 18.74 -3.36 -11.25
C GLU A 228 19.51 -4.62 -10.85
N LEU A 229 18.79 -5.71 -10.59
CA LEU A 229 19.32 -7.05 -10.30
C LEU A 229 20.50 -7.47 -11.19
N ASN A 230 20.38 -7.32 -12.51
CA ASN A 230 21.33 -7.87 -13.48
C ASN A 230 22.51 -6.92 -13.79
N ARG A 231 22.60 -5.77 -13.12
CA ARG A 231 23.64 -4.78 -13.42
C ARG A 231 24.94 -5.11 -12.69
N VAL A 232 26.00 -5.36 -13.46
CA VAL A 232 27.35 -5.57 -12.93
C VAL A 232 27.95 -4.21 -12.54
N TYR A 233 27.81 -3.83 -11.27
CA TYR A 233 28.35 -2.58 -10.73
C TYR A 233 28.61 -2.73 -9.22
N ALA A 234 29.77 -2.27 -8.75
CA ALA A 234 30.25 -2.52 -7.39
C ALA A 234 29.30 -2.00 -6.29
N TYR A 235 28.61 -0.89 -6.55
CA TYR A 235 27.67 -0.28 -5.58
C TYR A 235 26.19 -0.53 -5.95
N ASN A 236 25.92 -1.50 -6.83
CA ASN A 236 24.55 -1.87 -7.17
C ASN A 236 23.87 -2.44 -5.94
N ARG A 237 22.72 -1.88 -5.54
CA ARG A 237 21.91 -2.37 -4.42
C ARG A 237 20.96 -3.50 -4.79
N ALA A 238 20.76 -3.79 -6.07
CA ALA A 238 19.88 -4.84 -6.59
C ALA A 238 18.46 -4.77 -5.99
N LEU A 239 17.88 -3.57 -5.96
CA LEU A 239 16.56 -3.30 -5.38
C LEU A 239 15.42 -3.60 -6.36
N PHE A 240 15.69 -3.54 -7.66
CA PHE A 240 14.65 -3.56 -8.68
C PHE A 240 14.91 -4.62 -9.76
N LYS A 241 13.83 -5.16 -10.31
CA LYS A 241 13.81 -5.96 -11.53
C LYS A 241 13.15 -5.15 -12.64
N ARG A 242 13.81 -5.02 -13.79
CA ARG A 242 13.20 -4.45 -14.99
C ARG A 242 12.30 -5.51 -15.64
N ILE A 243 11.01 -5.20 -15.78
CA ILE A 243 10.02 -6.07 -16.43
C ILE A 243 9.94 -5.77 -17.93
N LYS A 244 9.94 -4.48 -18.27
CA LYS A 244 10.01 -3.98 -19.65
C LYS A 244 10.75 -2.65 -19.68
N GLN A 245 11.14 -2.16 -20.85
CA GLN A 245 11.73 -0.83 -20.98
C GLN A 245 10.85 0.24 -20.30
N GLY A 246 11.39 0.89 -19.27
CA GLY A 246 10.68 1.90 -18.49
C GLY A 246 9.79 1.38 -17.36
N TRP A 247 9.68 0.05 -17.20
CA TRP A 247 8.83 -0.61 -16.21
C TRP A 247 9.66 -1.48 -15.27
N TYR A 248 9.50 -1.22 -13.97
CA TYR A 248 10.28 -1.86 -12.91
C TYR A 248 9.38 -2.41 -11.82
N GLN A 249 9.78 -3.51 -11.21
CA GLN A 249 9.18 -4.05 -10.00
C GLN A 249 10.27 -4.19 -8.92
N PHE A 250 9.90 -4.36 -7.66
CA PHE A 250 10.83 -4.81 -6.64
C PHE A 250 11.56 -6.07 -7.07
N ASN A 251 12.81 -6.21 -6.63
CA ASN A 251 13.55 -7.46 -6.76
C ASN A 251 12.75 -8.58 -6.05
N PRO A 252 12.27 -9.62 -6.77
CA PRO A 252 11.48 -10.70 -6.19
C PRO A 252 12.21 -11.50 -5.10
N GLN A 253 13.55 -11.57 -5.17
CA GLN A 253 14.40 -12.25 -4.20
C GLN A 253 14.78 -11.36 -3.01
N MET A 254 14.27 -10.12 -2.95
CA MET A 254 14.55 -9.20 -1.87
C MET A 254 13.77 -9.61 -0.62
N LEU A 255 14.49 -9.73 0.49
CA LEU A 255 13.92 -9.91 1.80
C LEU A 255 13.94 -8.58 2.56
N VAL A 256 12.90 -8.36 3.35
CA VAL A 256 12.70 -7.21 4.21
C VAL A 256 12.42 -7.71 5.62
N ARG A 257 12.60 -6.86 6.64
CA ARG A 257 12.23 -7.25 8.00
C ARG A 257 10.71 -7.24 8.17
N GLY A 258 10.17 -8.29 8.75
CA GLY A 258 8.75 -8.35 9.13
C GLY A 258 8.42 -7.33 10.24
N SER A 259 7.15 -6.90 10.26
CA SER A 259 6.62 -5.93 11.25
C SER A 259 6.30 -6.55 12.62
N SER A 260 6.24 -7.89 12.74
CA SER A 260 5.64 -8.58 13.88
C SER A 260 6.60 -8.93 15.02
N GLY A 261 7.42 -8.00 15.53
CA GLY A 261 8.27 -8.19 16.73
C GLY A 261 9.38 -9.27 16.63
N LYS A 262 9.27 -10.19 15.67
CA LYS A 262 10.28 -11.11 15.21
C LYS A 262 10.97 -10.45 14.01
N LYS A 263 12.25 -10.12 14.19
CA LYS A 263 13.12 -9.50 13.17
C LYS A 263 13.51 -10.50 12.08
N ASP A 264 12.57 -11.30 11.62
CA ASP A 264 12.79 -12.35 10.63
C ASP A 264 12.73 -11.73 9.23
N TRP A 265 13.62 -12.21 8.36
CA TRP A 265 13.67 -11.81 6.96
C TRP A 265 12.55 -12.50 6.19
N GLN A 266 11.69 -11.71 5.54
CA GLN A 266 10.55 -12.20 4.77
C GLN A 266 10.61 -11.67 3.33
N PRO A 267 10.12 -12.43 2.33
CA PRO A 267 10.01 -11.94 0.96
C PRO A 267 9.21 -10.64 0.88
N VAL A 268 9.68 -9.68 0.09
CA VAL A 268 9.02 -8.36 -0.04
C VAL A 268 7.54 -8.47 -0.41
N PHE A 269 7.18 -9.39 -1.30
CA PHE A 269 5.79 -9.59 -1.71
C PHE A 269 4.93 -10.28 -0.65
N ALA A 270 5.53 -11.02 0.30
CA ALA A 270 4.82 -11.54 1.46
C ALA A 270 4.47 -10.42 2.43
N VAL A 271 5.41 -9.49 2.68
CA VAL A 271 5.18 -8.33 3.58
C VAL A 271 4.20 -7.33 2.98
N LEU A 272 4.22 -7.13 1.66
CA LEU A 272 3.22 -6.37 0.92
C LEU A 272 1.87 -7.08 0.79
N ASN A 273 1.76 -8.31 1.32
CA ASN A 273 0.59 -9.16 1.27
C ASN A 273 0.01 -9.32 -0.15
N LEU A 274 0.88 -9.70 -1.08
CA LEU A 274 0.50 -10.01 -2.46
C LEU A 274 -0.67 -11.01 -2.56
N PRO A 275 -0.79 -12.05 -1.69
CA PRO A 275 -1.97 -12.91 -1.68
C PRO A 275 -3.29 -12.16 -1.42
N LEU A 276 -3.32 -11.21 -0.47
CA LEU A 276 -4.51 -10.38 -0.27
C LEU A 276 -4.77 -9.44 -1.44
N ILE A 277 -3.72 -8.87 -2.04
CA ILE A 277 -3.85 -8.00 -3.21
C ILE A 277 -4.42 -8.77 -4.41
N ASN A 278 -4.07 -10.06 -4.54
CA ASN A 278 -4.61 -10.94 -5.58
C ASN A 278 -6.14 -11.03 -5.51
N GLU A 279 -6.71 -11.09 -4.31
CA GLU A 279 -8.17 -11.14 -4.09
C GLU A 279 -8.92 -9.97 -4.72
N PHE A 280 -8.25 -8.83 -4.89
CA PHE A 280 -8.83 -7.59 -5.41
C PHE A 280 -8.13 -7.10 -6.68
N SER A 281 -7.46 -8.00 -7.41
CA SER A 281 -6.72 -7.65 -8.62
C SER A 281 -7.64 -7.54 -9.85
N SER A 282 -7.37 -6.56 -10.73
CA SER A 282 -8.16 -6.33 -11.93
C SER A 282 -7.95 -7.38 -13.01
N PHE A 283 -6.84 -8.12 -12.95
CA PHE A 283 -6.44 -9.10 -13.97
C PHE A 283 -7.42 -10.28 -14.09
N GLN A 284 -8.29 -10.47 -13.11
CA GLN A 284 -9.25 -11.58 -13.08
C GLN A 284 -10.63 -11.22 -13.61
N LEU A 285 -10.95 -9.93 -13.69
CA LEU A 285 -12.27 -9.44 -14.10
C LEU A 285 -12.40 -9.29 -15.62
N PHE A 286 -11.29 -9.29 -16.35
CA PHE A 286 -11.23 -8.93 -17.75
C PHE A 286 -10.56 -10.01 -18.58
N ASP A 287 -11.37 -10.82 -19.27
CA ASP A 287 -10.96 -12.01 -20.04
C ASP A 287 -9.90 -11.75 -21.12
N TYR A 288 -9.79 -10.51 -21.60
CA TYR A 288 -8.79 -10.15 -22.60
C TYR A 288 -7.34 -10.09 -22.06
N LEU A 289 -7.14 -10.18 -20.74
CA LEU A 289 -5.82 -10.25 -20.10
C LEU A 289 -5.45 -11.67 -19.61
N ALA A 290 -6.32 -12.66 -19.81
CA ALA A 290 -6.21 -14.02 -19.27
C ALA A 290 -5.01 -14.87 -19.76
N GLN A 291 -4.07 -14.27 -20.50
CA GLN A 291 -2.84 -14.94 -20.94
C GLN A 291 -1.65 -14.71 -20.00
N TRP A 292 -1.73 -13.73 -19.09
CA TRP A 292 -0.61 -13.38 -18.21
C TRP A 292 -1.06 -13.24 -16.76
N ASP A 293 -0.49 -14.07 -15.88
CA ASP A 293 -0.70 -14.03 -14.43
C ASP A 293 0.51 -13.37 -13.73
N PRO A 294 0.52 -12.03 -13.59
CA PRO A 294 1.64 -11.35 -12.95
C PRO A 294 1.77 -11.72 -11.47
N VAL A 295 0.68 -12.05 -10.78
CA VAL A 295 0.72 -12.41 -9.37
C VAL A 295 1.40 -13.77 -9.21
N GLY A 296 1.01 -14.76 -10.02
CA GLY A 296 1.64 -16.07 -10.06
C GLY A 296 3.14 -16.00 -10.34
N GLU A 297 3.54 -15.25 -11.37
CA GLU A 297 4.95 -15.06 -11.71
C GLU A 297 5.76 -14.41 -10.58
N TYR A 298 5.22 -13.41 -9.88
CA TYR A 298 5.90 -12.78 -8.76
C TYR A 298 5.98 -13.69 -7.53
N CYS A 299 4.95 -14.50 -7.25
CA CYS A 299 5.01 -15.51 -6.20
C CYS A 299 6.09 -16.56 -6.50
N GLU A 300 6.13 -17.08 -7.72
CA GLU A 300 7.14 -18.08 -8.14
C GLU A 300 8.55 -17.51 -7.99
N GLN A 301 8.82 -16.32 -8.53
CA GLN A 301 10.14 -15.68 -8.46
C GLN A 301 10.59 -15.33 -7.04
N ALA A 302 9.63 -15.14 -6.12
CA ALA A 302 9.88 -14.87 -4.70
C ALA A 302 9.92 -16.14 -3.83
N ASN A 303 9.81 -17.33 -4.42
CA ASN A 303 9.68 -18.62 -3.72
C ASN A 303 8.52 -18.63 -2.70
N MET A 304 7.41 -17.98 -3.06
CA MET A 304 6.17 -17.99 -2.29
C MET A 304 5.21 -19.05 -2.83
N SER A 305 4.26 -19.49 -2.00
CA SER A 305 3.17 -20.35 -2.46
C SER A 305 2.42 -19.69 -3.63
N PRO A 306 1.95 -20.48 -4.61
CA PRO A 306 1.17 -19.95 -5.72
C PRO A 306 -0.10 -19.26 -5.20
N PRO A 307 -0.57 -18.19 -5.87
CA PRO A 307 -1.77 -17.49 -5.46
C PRO A 307 -3.00 -18.40 -5.55
N THR A 308 -3.91 -18.24 -4.60
CA THR A 308 -5.22 -18.90 -4.66
C THR A 308 -6.12 -18.18 -5.66
N ILE A 309 -7.12 -18.89 -6.16
CA ILE A 309 -8.22 -18.27 -6.92
C ILE A 309 -9.00 -17.36 -5.94
N PRO A 310 -9.23 -16.09 -6.27
CA PRO A 310 -9.99 -15.22 -5.40
C PRO A 310 -11.40 -15.67 -5.15
N VAL A 311 -11.82 -15.45 -3.92
CA VAL A 311 -13.09 -15.96 -3.40
C VAL A 311 -14.27 -15.40 -4.18
N ALA A 312 -14.17 -14.18 -4.69
CA ALA A 312 -15.22 -13.58 -5.53
C ALA A 312 -15.26 -14.17 -6.96
N ALA A 313 -14.13 -14.66 -7.47
CA ALA A 313 -14.00 -15.22 -8.81
C ALA A 313 -14.29 -16.74 -8.89
N GLU A 314 -14.26 -17.46 -7.76
CA GLU A 314 -14.50 -18.92 -7.69
C GLU A 314 -15.75 -19.36 -8.46
N ARG A 315 -16.86 -18.63 -8.31
CA ARG A 315 -18.15 -18.96 -8.95
C ARG A 315 -18.15 -18.69 -10.45
N GLU A 316 -17.59 -17.58 -10.89
CA GLU A 316 -17.51 -17.23 -12.31
C GLU A 316 -16.66 -18.30 -13.05
N ILE A 317 -15.55 -18.71 -12.45
CA ILE A 317 -14.70 -19.78 -13.00
C ILE A 317 -15.42 -21.13 -13.02
N GLU A 318 -16.20 -21.47 -12.00
CA GLU A 318 -17.00 -22.69 -11.98
C GLU A 318 -18.10 -22.69 -13.05
N GLN A 319 -18.76 -21.56 -13.27
CA GLN A 319 -19.76 -21.41 -14.34
C GLN A 319 -19.14 -21.60 -15.72
N ARG A 320 -17.97 -20.99 -15.98
CA ARG A 320 -17.25 -21.12 -17.25
C ARG A 320 -16.77 -22.54 -17.54
N ARG A 321 -16.38 -23.31 -16.52
CA ARG A 321 -15.99 -24.71 -16.67
C ARG A 321 -17.16 -25.64 -17.03
N LYS A 322 -18.41 -25.20 -16.83
CA LYS A 322 -19.62 -25.96 -17.12
C LYS A 322 -20.22 -25.64 -18.50
N THR A 323 -19.84 -24.53 -19.12
CA THR A 323 -20.18 -24.13 -20.50
C THR A 323 -19.19 -24.67 -21.51
#